data_AF-A0A354RBB3-F1
#
_entry.id   AF-A0A354RBB3-F1
#
_cell.length_a   1.000
_cell.length_b   1.000
_cell.length_c   1.000
_cell.angle_alpha   90.00
_cell.angle_beta   90.00
_cell.angle_gamma   90.00
#
_symmetry.space_group_name_H-M   'P 1'
#
loop_
_entity.id
_entity.type
_entity.pdbx_description
1 polymer ?
#
loop_
_entity_poly.entity_id
_entity_poly.type
_entity_poly.pdbx_seq_one_letter_code
_entity_poly.pdbx_strand_id
1 'polypeptide(L)'
;MGDRWNPGNETRWIHPGSGSPEKNAPFALFERRAREWLDRTPNSSVVFSFGEADESVLSLARASELSAHSRVRLKTFETLGSFKNALVESASNFVGNDSGPCHLASMLGIPTDVFFRSTNPMVWKPLGPRVRVYLDDSGANRIL
;
A
#
# COMPACT_ATOMS: atom_id res chain seq x y z
N MET A 1 2.95 18.43 -6.25
CA MET A 1 2.31 17.45 -7.16
C MET A 1 0.81 17.60 -6.97
N GLY A 2 0.01 17.68 -8.04
CA GLY A 2 -1.44 17.91 -7.95
C GLY A 2 -2.22 16.62 -7.70
N ASP A 3 -3.55 16.71 -7.68
CA ASP A 3 -4.43 15.54 -7.65
C ASP A 3 -4.34 14.81 -9.01
N ARG A 4 -3.71 13.63 -9.02
CA ARG A 4 -3.51 12.78 -10.21
C ARG A 4 -4.36 11.52 -10.16
N TRP A 5 -5.27 11.42 -9.19
CA TRP A 5 -6.10 10.25 -9.03
C TRP A 5 -7.11 10.12 -10.18
N ASN A 6 -7.14 8.94 -10.79
CA ASN A 6 -8.17 8.56 -11.75
C ASN A 6 -9.03 7.45 -11.12
N PRO A 7 -10.32 7.70 -10.81
CA PRO A 7 -11.20 6.69 -10.24
C PRO A 7 -11.54 5.54 -11.22
N GLY A 8 -11.32 5.74 -12.52
CA GLY A 8 -11.49 4.70 -13.55
C GLY A 8 -10.35 3.70 -13.60
N ASN A 9 -9.26 3.92 -12.85
CA ASN A 9 -8.19 2.95 -12.72
C ASN A 9 -8.68 1.68 -11.97
N GLU A 10 -8.14 0.52 -12.35
CA GLU A 10 -8.57 -0.78 -11.81
C GLU A 10 -7.51 -1.48 -10.96
N THR A 11 -6.30 -0.91 -10.81
CA THR A 11 -5.25 -1.52 -9.98
C THR A 11 -5.37 -1.03 -8.54
N ARG A 12 -5.52 -1.98 -7.62
CA ARG A 12 -5.44 -1.74 -6.18
C ARG A 12 -4.01 -1.98 -5.72
N TRP A 13 -3.44 -1.01 -5.03
CA TRP A 13 -2.01 -0.99 -4.76
C TRP A 13 -1.72 -1.26 -3.29
N ILE A 14 -0.76 -2.15 -3.03
CA ILE A 14 -0.29 -2.49 -1.68
C ILE A 14 1.23 -2.30 -1.62
N HIS A 15 1.70 -1.62 -0.59
CA HIS A 15 3.11 -1.53 -0.25
C HIS A 15 3.30 -1.95 1.21
N PRO A 16 3.60 -3.24 1.47
CA PRO A 16 3.58 -3.80 2.81
C PRO A 16 4.89 -3.55 3.59
N GLY A 17 5.91 -3.01 2.92
CA GLY A 17 7.21 -2.69 3.49
C GLY A 17 7.36 -1.24 3.94
N SER A 18 8.55 -0.94 4.45
CA SER A 18 9.01 0.41 4.80
C SER A 18 10.50 0.40 5.09
N GLY A 19 11.12 1.58 5.17
CA GLY A 19 12.51 1.72 5.59
C GLY A 19 12.79 1.40 7.07
N SER A 20 11.78 1.02 7.87
CA SER A 20 11.98 0.54 9.24
C SER A 20 11.03 -0.63 9.57
N PRO A 21 11.54 -1.86 9.78
CA PRO A 21 10.70 -3.03 10.04
C PRO A 21 9.72 -2.89 11.22
N GLU A 22 10.07 -2.09 12.23
CA GLU A 22 9.22 -1.83 13.40
C GLU A 22 7.90 -1.10 13.05
N LYS A 23 7.85 -0.42 11.90
CA LYS A 23 6.66 0.25 11.38
C LYS A 23 5.76 -0.68 10.57
N ASN A 24 6.26 -1.83 10.12
CA ASN A 24 5.54 -2.69 9.19
C ASN A 24 4.40 -3.43 9.90
N ALA A 25 3.17 -3.24 9.45
CA ALA A 25 2.02 -4.04 9.89
C ALA A 25 2.24 -5.52 9.54
N PRO A 26 1.62 -6.45 10.30
CA PRO A 26 1.69 -7.87 9.99
C PRO A 26 1.27 -8.14 8.54
N PHE A 27 2.05 -8.93 7.80
CA PHE A 27 1.81 -9.17 6.37
C PHE A 27 0.38 -9.70 6.10
N ALA A 28 -0.14 -10.54 7.01
CA ALA A 28 -1.50 -11.08 6.95
C ALA A 28 -2.61 -10.01 6.84
N LEU A 29 -2.38 -8.79 7.34
CA LEU A 29 -3.30 -7.68 7.16
C LEU A 29 -3.42 -7.29 5.69
N PHE A 30 -2.29 -7.18 5.00
CA PHE A 30 -2.22 -6.84 3.58
C PHE A 30 -2.77 -7.97 2.70
N GLU A 31 -2.52 -9.23 3.07
CA GLU A 31 -3.13 -10.37 2.38
C GLU A 31 -4.65 -10.36 2.47
N ARG A 32 -5.19 -10.14 3.67
CA ARG A 32 -6.64 -10.02 3.87
C ARG A 32 -7.21 -8.90 3.02
N ARG A 33 -6.56 -7.74 2.98
CA ARG A 33 -7.01 -6.61 2.16
C ARG A 33 -6.97 -6.91 0.66
N ALA A 34 -5.93 -7.60 0.19
CA ALA A 34 -5.86 -8.06 -1.19
C ALA A 34 -7.02 -8.99 -1.55
N ARG A 35 -7.31 -9.99 -0.70
CA ARG A 35 -8.44 -10.93 -0.90
C ARG A 35 -9.78 -10.18 -0.94
N GLU A 36 -10.03 -9.29 0.03
CA GLU A 36 -11.24 -8.45 0.05
C GLU A 36 -11.44 -7.64 -1.25
N TRP A 37 -10.36 -7.06 -1.80
CA TRP A 37 -10.43 -6.32 -3.05
C TRP A 37 -10.68 -7.22 -4.26
N LEU A 38 -10.00 -8.35 -4.33
CA LEU A 38 -10.16 -9.33 -5.41
C LEU A 38 -11.58 -9.87 -5.46
N ASP A 39 -12.21 -10.11 -4.30
CA ASP A 39 -13.56 -10.66 -4.20
C ASP A 39 -14.64 -9.61 -4.56
N ARG A 40 -14.46 -8.35 -4.14
CA ARG A 40 -15.46 -7.29 -4.32
C ARG A 40 -15.44 -6.65 -5.70
N THR A 41 -14.34 -6.72 -6.44
CA THR A 41 -14.20 -6.03 -7.72
C THR A 41 -13.60 -6.98 -8.76
N PRO A 42 -14.44 -7.71 -9.52
CA PRO A 42 -13.99 -8.78 -10.43
C PRO A 42 -12.97 -8.34 -11.49
N ASN A 43 -13.09 -7.12 -12.00
CA ASN A 43 -12.18 -6.59 -13.03
C ASN A 43 -10.92 -5.94 -12.44
N SER A 44 -10.81 -5.80 -11.11
CA SER A 44 -9.62 -5.21 -10.50
C SER A 44 -8.45 -6.18 -10.42
N SER A 45 -7.24 -5.62 -10.42
CA SER A 45 -6.01 -6.34 -10.11
C SER A 45 -5.37 -5.79 -8.84
N VAL A 46 -4.51 -6.58 -8.20
CA VAL A 46 -3.73 -6.16 -7.04
C VAL A 46 -2.25 -6.14 -7.40
N VAL A 47 -1.58 -5.02 -7.11
CA VAL A 47 -0.12 -4.92 -7.18
C VAL A 47 0.42 -4.83 -5.77
N PHE A 48 1.28 -5.77 -5.39
CA PHE A 48 2.19 -5.60 -4.26
C PHE A 48 3.50 -4.99 -4.79
N SER A 49 3.92 -3.91 -4.17
CA SER A 49 5.16 -3.21 -4.52
C SER A 49 6.19 -3.28 -3.41
N PHE A 50 7.46 -3.29 -3.78
CA PHE A 50 8.60 -3.43 -2.89
C PHE A 50 9.74 -2.53 -3.37
N GLY A 51 10.49 -1.95 -2.43
CA GLY A 51 11.75 -1.27 -2.65
C GLY A 51 12.93 -2.08 -2.13
N GLU A 52 14.13 -1.48 -2.17
CA GLU A 52 15.40 -2.13 -1.80
C GLU A 52 15.44 -2.65 -0.36
N ALA A 53 14.74 -1.98 0.57
CA ALA A 53 14.71 -2.33 1.99
C ALA A 53 13.68 -3.43 2.34
N ASP A 54 12.87 -3.89 1.38
CA ASP A 54 11.68 -4.70 1.65
C ASP A 54 11.89 -6.21 1.47
N GLU A 55 13.14 -6.70 1.40
CA GLU A 55 13.45 -8.11 1.07
C GLU A 55 12.74 -9.12 1.99
N SER A 56 12.66 -8.80 3.29
CA SER A 56 11.96 -9.66 4.26
C SER A 56 10.46 -9.79 3.96
N VAL A 57 9.80 -8.68 3.63
CA VAL A 57 8.35 -8.67 3.33
C VAL A 57 8.07 -9.17 1.92
N LEU A 58 8.99 -8.94 0.97
CA LEU A 58 8.95 -9.54 -0.37
C LEU A 58 9.01 -11.07 -0.29
N SER A 59 9.86 -11.62 0.58
CA SER A 59 9.95 -13.06 0.83
C SER A 59 8.63 -13.63 1.35
N LEU A 60 7.97 -12.93 2.29
CA LEU A 60 6.62 -13.32 2.75
C LEU A 60 5.58 -13.28 1.62
N ALA A 61 5.61 -12.23 0.79
CA ALA A 61 4.70 -12.10 -0.34
C ALA A 61 4.89 -13.18 -1.40
N ARG A 62 6.15 -13.61 -1.65
CA ARG A 62 6.47 -14.73 -2.54
C ARG A 62 6.01 -16.08 -1.98
N ALA A 63 6.05 -16.26 -0.66
CA ALA A 63 5.60 -17.49 0.00
C ALA A 63 4.07 -17.58 0.14
N SER A 64 3.36 -16.46 0.02
CA SER A 64 1.88 -16.41 0.07
C SER A 64 1.24 -17.09 -1.15
N GLU A 65 0.10 -17.73 -0.92
CA GLU A 65 -0.78 -18.25 -1.99
C GLU A 65 -1.23 -17.16 -2.97
N LEU A 66 -1.31 -15.89 -2.51
CA LEU A 66 -1.69 -14.77 -3.37
C LEU A 66 -0.70 -14.56 -4.52
N SER A 67 0.55 -14.98 -4.36
CA SER A 67 1.57 -14.87 -5.42
C SER A 67 1.21 -15.66 -6.68
N ALA A 68 0.43 -16.74 -6.54
CA ALA A 68 -0.04 -17.57 -7.65
C ALA A 68 -1.35 -17.07 -8.27
N HIS A 69 -2.01 -16.08 -7.67
CA HIS A 69 -3.31 -15.60 -8.13
C HIS A 69 -3.17 -14.80 -9.44
N SER A 70 -3.97 -15.14 -10.45
CA SER A 70 -3.85 -14.59 -11.82
C SER A 70 -4.00 -13.07 -11.92
N ARG A 71 -4.68 -12.44 -10.96
CA ARG A 71 -4.88 -10.98 -10.84
C ARG A 71 -3.93 -10.28 -9.85
N VAL A 72 -2.94 -10.99 -9.29
CA VAL A 72 -1.95 -10.42 -8.37
C VAL A 72 -0.61 -10.29 -9.08
N ARG A 73 0.09 -9.16 -8.87
CA ARG A 73 1.45 -8.95 -9.38
C ARG A 73 2.36 -8.47 -8.25
N LEU A 74 3.55 -9.04 -8.15
CA LEU A 74 4.61 -8.54 -7.28
C LEU A 74 5.56 -7.69 -8.14
N LYS A 75 5.85 -6.46 -7.73
CA LYS A 75 6.73 -5.53 -8.45
C LYS A 75 7.78 -4.93 -7.53
N THR A 76 9.03 -4.95 -7.96
CA THR A 76 10.12 -4.21 -7.32
C THR A 76 10.37 -2.91 -8.08
N PHE A 77 10.72 -1.85 -7.37
CA PHE A 77 11.06 -0.56 -7.97
C PHE A 77 12.39 -0.06 -7.43
N GLU A 78 13.33 0.19 -8.34
CA GLU A 78 14.69 0.69 -8.02
C GLU A 78 14.72 2.21 -7.90
N THR A 79 13.75 2.91 -8.49
CA THR A 79 13.73 4.38 -8.47
C THR A 79 12.38 4.94 -8.09
N LEU A 80 12.39 6.05 -7.35
CA LEU A 80 11.18 6.80 -6.98
C LEU A 80 10.39 7.25 -8.22
N GLY A 81 11.09 7.62 -9.30
CA GLY A 81 10.48 8.05 -10.56
C GLY A 81 9.64 6.95 -11.22
N SER A 82 10.20 5.74 -11.33
CA SER A 82 9.48 4.58 -11.89
C SER A 82 8.26 4.20 -11.04
N PHE A 83 8.41 4.22 -9.72
CA PHE A 83 7.32 3.93 -8.78
C PHE A 83 6.19 4.96 -8.90
N LYS A 84 6.53 6.25 -8.88
CA LYS A 84 5.57 7.35 -9.07
C LYS A 84 4.79 7.21 -10.38
N ASN A 85 5.48 6.93 -11.48
CA ASN A 85 4.83 6.81 -12.79
C ASN A 85 3.84 5.63 -12.81
N ALA A 86 4.23 4.47 -12.27
CA ALA A 86 3.37 3.30 -12.19
C ALA A 86 2.12 3.53 -11.32
N LEU A 87 2.26 4.31 -10.23
CA LEU A 87 1.13 4.75 -9.40
C LEU A 87 0.17 5.64 -10.19
N VAL A 88 0.67 6.69 -10.84
CA VAL A 88 -0.17 7.63 -11.60
C VAL A 88 -0.91 6.93 -12.74
N GLU A 89 -0.25 5.99 -13.42
CA GLU A 89 -0.80 5.30 -14.58
C GLU A 89 -1.96 4.37 -14.22
N SER A 90 -1.93 3.72 -13.06
CA SER A 90 -2.82 2.57 -12.82
C SER A 90 -3.41 2.46 -11.43
N ALA A 91 -2.89 3.17 -10.41
CA ALA A 91 -3.39 3.01 -9.06
C ALA A 91 -4.73 3.72 -8.88
N SER A 92 -5.67 3.00 -8.25
CA SER A 92 -7.01 3.48 -7.91
C SER A 92 -7.19 3.64 -6.40
N ASN A 93 -6.48 2.81 -5.62
CA ASN A 93 -6.36 2.87 -4.17
C ASN A 93 -4.95 2.44 -3.79
N PHE A 94 -4.49 2.92 -2.64
CA PHE A 94 -3.20 2.55 -2.07
C PHE A 94 -3.39 2.14 -0.61
N VAL A 95 -2.72 1.06 -0.19
CA VAL A 95 -2.63 0.63 1.21
C VAL A 95 -1.16 0.40 1.55
N GLY A 96 -0.69 0.93 2.68
CA GLY A 96 0.68 0.70 3.14
C GLY A 96 0.91 1.14 4.58
N ASN A 97 2.16 1.07 5.02
CA ASN A 97 2.59 1.56 6.34
C ASN A 97 2.88 3.07 6.30
N ASP A 98 3.11 3.70 7.47
CA ASP A 98 3.72 5.04 7.56
C ASP A 98 5.14 5.05 6.97
N SER A 99 5.21 5.19 5.65
CA SER A 99 6.43 5.08 4.85
C SER A 99 6.39 6.00 3.63
N GLY A 100 7.57 6.28 3.05
CA GLY A 100 7.71 7.15 1.88
C GLY A 100 6.73 6.83 0.73
N PRO A 101 6.53 5.56 0.36
CA PRO A 101 5.52 5.16 -0.63
C PRO A 101 4.09 5.62 -0.32
N CYS A 102 3.64 5.53 0.94
CA CYS A 102 2.33 6.02 1.36
C CYS A 102 2.24 7.56 1.26
N HIS A 103 3.30 8.27 1.65
CA HIS A 103 3.39 9.73 1.50
C HIS A 103 3.31 10.16 0.03
N LEU A 104 4.04 9.47 -0.86
CA LEU A 104 3.99 9.74 -2.29
C LEU A 104 2.59 9.49 -2.86
N ALA A 105 1.97 8.33 -2.60
CA ALA A 105 0.64 8.03 -3.10
C ALA A 105 -0.41 9.06 -2.64
N SER A 106 -0.33 9.47 -1.37
CA SER A 106 -1.22 10.48 -0.78
C SER A 106 -1.05 11.84 -1.44
N MET A 107 0.19 12.28 -1.68
CA MET A 107 0.49 13.54 -2.37
C MET A 107 0.06 13.54 -3.84
N LEU A 108 -0.05 12.38 -4.47
CA LEU A 108 -0.61 12.21 -5.81
C LEU A 108 -2.15 12.22 -5.81
N GLY A 109 -2.79 12.38 -4.65
CA GLY A 109 -4.25 12.38 -4.50
C GLY A 109 -4.89 11.00 -4.46
N ILE A 110 -4.11 9.92 -4.57
CA ILE A 110 -4.64 8.55 -4.58
C ILE A 110 -5.25 8.26 -3.20
N PRO A 111 -6.48 7.72 -3.12
CA PRO A 111 -7.08 7.27 -1.87
C PRO A 111 -6.14 6.30 -1.15
N THR A 112 -5.65 6.71 0.01
CA THR A 112 -4.55 6.04 0.71
C THR A 112 -4.97 5.65 2.12
N ASP A 113 -4.94 4.35 2.39
CA ASP A 113 -5.07 3.78 3.73
C ASP A 113 -3.67 3.54 4.30
N VAL A 114 -3.33 4.24 5.39
CA VAL A 114 -2.01 4.18 6.02
C VAL A 114 -2.07 3.56 7.42
N PHE A 115 -1.21 2.57 7.66
CA PHE A 115 -1.08 1.88 8.94
C PHE A 115 0.09 2.42 9.76
N PHE A 116 -0.20 2.79 11.00
CA PHE A 116 0.77 3.25 11.99
C PHE A 116 0.93 2.21 13.10
N ARG A 117 2.18 1.95 13.51
CA ARG A 117 2.51 1.04 14.63
C ARG A 117 3.36 1.69 15.72
N SER A 118 4.53 2.19 15.32
CA SER A 118 5.55 2.69 16.25
C SER A 118 5.72 4.21 16.20
N THR A 119 5.10 4.88 15.24
CA THR A 119 5.18 6.34 15.03
C THR A 119 3.85 7.03 15.33
N ASN A 120 3.92 8.31 15.70
CA ASN A 120 2.73 9.10 16.00
C ASN A 120 2.12 9.71 14.71
N PRO A 121 0.88 9.35 14.33
CA PRO A 121 0.23 9.92 13.16
C PRO A 121 -0.05 11.43 13.27
N MET A 122 -0.11 12.00 14.48
CA MET A 122 -0.25 13.45 14.65
C MET A 122 0.97 14.23 14.11
N VAL A 123 2.10 13.55 13.95
CA VAL A 123 3.34 14.12 13.41
C VAL A 123 3.56 13.69 11.96
N TRP A 124 3.30 12.41 11.66
CA TRP A 124 3.74 11.77 10.43
C TRP A 124 2.63 11.40 9.45
N LYS A 125 1.36 11.73 9.73
CA LYS A 125 0.25 11.46 8.80
C LYS A 125 0.56 12.02 7.40
N PRO A 126 0.46 11.19 6.34
CA PRO A 126 0.58 11.65 4.97
C PRO A 126 -0.38 12.79 4.64
N LEU A 127 0.12 13.76 3.90
CA LEU A 127 -0.70 14.82 3.34
C LEU A 127 -1.39 14.32 2.06
N GLY A 128 -2.67 14.64 1.92
CA GLY A 128 -3.43 14.32 0.73
C GLY A 128 -4.93 14.46 0.96
N PRO A 129 -5.72 14.62 -0.11
CA PRO A 129 -7.17 14.85 -0.01
C PRO A 129 -7.96 13.63 0.48
N ARG A 130 -7.37 12.42 0.44
CA ARG A 130 -8.08 11.14 0.60
C ARG A 130 -7.32 10.14 1.47
N VAL A 131 -6.71 10.62 2.55
CA VAL A 131 -5.91 9.81 3.48
C VAL A 131 -6.75 9.34 4.66
N ARG A 132 -6.76 8.03 4.90
CA ARG A 132 -7.34 7.41 6.11
C ARG A 132 -6.24 6.73 6.91
N VAL A 133 -6.25 6.98 8.22
CA VAL A 133 -5.23 6.49 9.14
C VAL A 133 -5.79 5.36 9.99
N TYR A 134 -5.00 4.29 10.13
CA TYR A 134 -5.29 3.13 10.97
C TYR A 134 -4.17 2.97 12.00
N LEU A 135 -4.56 2.80 13.25
CA LEU A 135 -3.65 2.45 14.33
C LEU A 135 -3.66 0.94 14.55
N ASP A 136 -2.47 0.33 14.60
CA ASP A 136 -2.29 -1.05 15.02
C ASP A 136 -2.22 -1.12 16.55
N ASP A 137 -3.36 -0.92 17.23
CA ASP A 137 -3.51 -1.22 18.66
C ASP A 137 -3.68 -2.73 18.84
N SER A 138 -2.69 -3.53 18.44
CA SER A 138 -2.57 -4.96 18.79
C SER A 138 -3.85 -5.81 18.73
N GLY A 139 -4.74 -5.57 17.74
CA GLY A 139 -5.92 -6.42 17.48
C GLY A 139 -7.20 -5.72 17.05
N ALA A 140 -7.35 -4.40 17.20
CA ALA A 140 -8.56 -3.68 16.77
C ALA A 140 -8.21 -2.45 15.92
N ASN A 141 -8.43 -2.55 14.60
CA ASN A 141 -8.25 -1.43 13.67
C ASN A 141 -9.23 -0.29 14.03
N ARG A 142 -8.74 0.81 14.60
CA ARG A 142 -9.49 2.07 14.74
C ARG A 142 -9.10 3.03 13.62
N ILE A 143 -10.10 3.64 12.99
CA ILE A 143 -9.91 4.70 11.99
C ILE A 143 -9.86 6.03 12.75
N LEU A 144 -8.79 6.81 12.53
CA LEU A 144 -8.67 8.21 13.01
C LEU A 144 -9.21 9.19 11.97
#